data_AF-A0A538E5I4-F1
#
_entry.id   AF-A0A538E5I4-F1
#
_cell.length_a   1.000
_cell.length_b   1.000
_cell.length_c   1.000
_cell.angle_alpha   90.00
_cell.angle_beta   90.00
_cell.angle_gamma   90.00
#
_symmetry.space_group_name_H-M   'P 1'
#
loop_
_entity.id
_entity.type
_entity.pdbx_description
1 polymer ?
#
loop_
_entity_poly.entity_id
_entity_poly.type
_entity_poly.pdbx_seq_one_letter_code
_entity_poly.pdbx_strand_id
1 'polypeptide(L)'
;VVGPVVEELTYRGLGITLLAPYGRWLAIVGTGVLFGLAHGLLIDLPVLVVFGIAVGWVRVRTSSVYPGMLLHGTFNGVALLASVLVAH
;
A
#
# COMPACT_ATOMS: atom_id res chain seq x y z
N VAL A 1 9.54 9.71 -3.45
CA VAL A 1 10.35 8.56 -2.97
C VAL A 1 10.14 8.27 -1.49
N VAL A 2 10.14 9.27 -0.60
CA VAL A 2 9.97 9.04 0.87
C VAL A 2 8.56 8.57 1.25
N GLY A 3 7.51 9.03 0.55
CA GLY A 3 6.11 8.66 0.81
C GLY A 3 5.88 7.14 0.93
N PRO A 4 6.19 6.34 -0.10
CA PRO A 4 6.04 4.89 -0.05
C PRO A 4 6.74 4.21 1.14
N VAL A 5 7.91 4.71 1.55
CA VAL A 5 8.64 4.14 2.71
C VAL A 5 7.87 4.37 4.00
N VAL A 6 7.41 5.60 4.24
CA VAL A 6 6.65 5.96 5.44
C VAL A 6 5.31 5.23 5.47
N GLU A 7 4.63 5.15 4.34
CA GLU A 7 3.35 4.47 4.21
C GLU A 7 3.49 2.96 4.46
N GLU A 8 4.50 2.31 3.90
CA GLU A 8 4.74 0.88 4.15
C GLU A 8 5.10 0.58 5.61
N LEU A 9 5.91 1.43 6.26
CA LEU A 9 6.16 1.29 7.70
C LEU A 9 4.89 1.47 8.52
N THR A 10 4.01 2.39 8.12
CA THR A 10 2.77 2.69 8.85
C THR A 10 1.75 1.57 8.70
N TYR A 11 1.42 1.19 7.46
CA TYR A 11 0.34 0.22 7.21
C TYR A 11 0.82 -1.23 7.30
N ARG A 12 2.02 -1.57 6.80
CA ARG A 12 2.52 -2.96 6.73
C ARG A 12 3.45 -3.30 7.89
N GLY A 13 4.18 -2.32 8.40
CA GLY A 13 4.94 -2.43 9.63
C GLY A 13 4.01 -2.41 10.85
N LEU A 14 3.58 -1.22 11.26
CA LEU A 14 2.76 -1.03 12.46
C LEU A 14 1.36 -1.62 12.30
N GLY A 15 0.62 -1.25 11.25
CA GLY A 15 -0.78 -1.63 11.06
C GLY A 15 -1.01 -3.14 11.04
N ILE A 16 -0.29 -3.88 10.18
CA ILE A 16 -0.41 -5.35 10.14
C ILE A 16 0.04 -5.98 11.47
N THR A 17 1.09 -5.47 12.11
CA THR A 17 1.55 -6.03 13.41
C THR A 17 0.50 -5.85 14.50
N LEU A 18 -0.16 -4.69 14.57
CA LEU A 18 -1.23 -4.41 15.54
C LEU A 18 -2.51 -5.21 15.26
N LEU A 19 -2.85 -5.44 14.00
CA LEU A 19 -4.09 -6.11 13.62
C LEU A 19 -3.96 -7.64 13.49
N ALA A 20 -2.73 -8.17 13.34
CA ALA A 20 -2.49 -9.61 13.19
C ALA A 20 -3.10 -10.48 14.29
N PRO A 21 -3.08 -10.10 15.59
CA PRO A 21 -3.71 -10.87 16.67
C PRO A 21 -5.22 -11.06 16.49
N TYR A 22 -5.88 -10.16 15.77
CA TYR A 22 -7.33 -10.19 15.53
C TYR A 22 -7.71 -10.94 14.23
N GLY A 23 -6.72 -11.41 13.47
CA GLY A 23 -6.92 -12.22 12.28
C GLY A 23 -6.13 -11.71 11.08
N ARG A 24 -5.51 -12.64 10.35
CA ARG A 24 -4.68 -12.34 9.17
C ARG A 24 -5.43 -11.54 8.11
N TRP A 25 -6.64 -11.94 7.76
CA TRP A 25 -7.42 -11.27 6.72
C TRP A 25 -7.94 -9.91 7.18
N LEU A 26 -8.26 -9.76 8.47
CA LEU A 26 -8.60 -8.45 9.03
C LEU A 26 -7.41 -7.49 8.94
N ALA A 27 -6.21 -7.94 9.25
CA ALA A 27 -5.00 -7.13 9.11
C ALA A 27 -4.75 -6.72 7.65
N ILE A 28 -4.86 -7.64 6.70
CA ILE A 28 -4.63 -7.36 5.27
C ILE A 28 -5.70 -6.41 4.72
N VAL A 29 -6.98 -6.74 4.89
CA VAL A 29 -8.10 -5.97 4.34
C VAL A 29 -8.24 -4.65 5.07
N GLY A 30 -8.19 -4.65 6.40
CA GLY A 30 -8.31 -3.44 7.22
C GLY A 30 -7.22 -2.41 6.91
N THR A 31 -5.94 -2.82 6.87
CA THR A 31 -4.87 -1.88 6.50
C THR A 31 -4.93 -1.44 5.05
N GLY A 32 -5.39 -2.30 4.13
CA GLY A 32 -5.62 -1.93 2.73
C GLY A 32 -6.72 -0.89 2.55
N VAL A 33 -7.84 -1.02 3.28
CA VAL A 33 -8.92 -0.04 3.28
C VAL A 33 -8.47 1.29 3.89
N LEU A 34 -7.81 1.26 5.06
CA LEU A 34 -7.28 2.46 5.71
C LEU A 34 -6.28 3.18 4.82
N PHE A 35 -5.40 2.44 4.13
CA PHE A 35 -4.48 2.98 3.15
C PHE A 35 -5.22 3.75 2.04
N GLY A 36 -6.23 3.14 1.41
CA GLY A 36 -7.00 3.81 0.36
C GLY A 36 -7.74 5.06 0.86
N LEU A 37 -8.38 4.98 2.03
CA LEU A 37 -9.11 6.12 2.62
C LEU A 37 -8.19 7.31 2.93
N ALA A 38 -6.97 7.06 3.40
CA ALA A 38 -6.01 8.11 3.76
C ALA A 38 -5.59 9.01 2.58
N HIS A 39 -5.79 8.56 1.35
CA HIS A 39 -5.48 9.37 0.16
C HIS A 39 -6.56 10.42 -0.15
N GLY A 40 -7.78 10.26 0.37
CA GLY A 40 -8.88 11.22 0.14
C GLY A 40 -9.40 11.28 -1.31
N LEU A 41 -8.99 10.34 -2.18
CA LEU A 41 -9.37 10.30 -3.59
C LEU A 41 -10.54 9.36 -3.80
N LEU A 42 -11.77 9.90 -3.89
CA LEU A 42 -12.99 9.08 -3.98
C LEU A 42 -13.08 8.26 -5.27
N ILE A 43 -12.63 8.84 -6.39
CA ILE A 43 -12.64 8.18 -7.71
C ILE A 43 -11.63 7.03 -7.74
N ASP A 44 -10.44 7.27 -7.20
CA ASP A 44 -9.35 6.28 -7.19
C ASP A 44 -9.44 5.32 -6.00
N LEU A 45 -10.37 5.54 -5.06
CA LEU A 45 -10.49 4.76 -3.84
C LEU A 45 -10.51 3.24 -4.11
N PRO A 46 -11.27 2.70 -5.10
CA PRO A 46 -11.25 1.27 -5.37
C PRO A 46 -9.85 0.74 -5.74
N VAL A 47 -9.11 1.48 -6.57
CA VAL A 47 -7.77 1.06 -7.02
C VAL A 47 -6.77 1.13 -5.87
N LEU A 48 -6.86 2.17 -5.04
CA LEU A 48 -5.98 2.37 -3.88
C LEU A 48 -6.22 1.30 -2.80
N VAL A 49 -7.48 0.93 -2.55
CA VAL A 49 -7.81 -0.14 -1.61
C VAL A 49 -7.30 -1.48 -2.12
N VAL A 50 -7.52 -1.81 -3.39
CA VAL A 50 -7.03 -3.08 -3.98
C VAL A 50 -5.51 -3.15 -3.97
N PHE A 51 -4.83 -2.07 -4.36
CA PHE A 51 -3.38 -1.95 -4.24
C PHE A 51 -2.94 -2.12 -2.78
N GLY A 52 -3.68 -1.49 -1.86
CA GLY A 52 -3.50 -1.61 -0.42
C GLY A 52 -3.50 -3.06 0.06
N ILE A 53 -4.54 -3.80 -0.31
CA ILE A 53 -4.71 -5.21 0.02
C ILE A 53 -3.57 -6.05 -0.57
N ALA A 54 -3.19 -5.81 -1.83
CA ALA A 54 -2.14 -6.55 -2.51
C ALA A 54 -0.80 -6.41 -1.79
N VAL A 55 -0.39 -5.20 -1.43
CA VAL A 55 0.87 -4.97 -0.70
C VAL A 55 0.80 -5.53 0.73
N GLY A 56 -0.37 -5.47 1.38
CA GLY A 56 -0.60 -6.12 2.67
C GLY A 56 -0.43 -7.63 2.61
N TRP A 57 -0.92 -8.27 1.54
CA TRP A 57 -0.69 -9.69 1.28
C TRP A 57 0.79 -10.02 1.07
N VAL A 58 1.52 -9.20 0.30
CA VAL A 58 2.98 -9.35 0.10
C VAL A 58 3.72 -9.30 1.45
N ARG A 59 3.38 -8.32 2.31
CA ARG A 59 3.95 -8.23 3.66
C ARG A 59 3.75 -9.51 4.45
N VAL A 60 2.54 -10.05 4.49
CA VAL A 60 2.25 -11.28 5.25
C VAL A 60 2.96 -12.51 4.66
N ARG A 61 3.14 -12.57 3.34
CA ARG A 61 3.83 -13.71 2.68
C ARG A 61 5.34 -13.67 2.85
N THR A 62 5.93 -12.49 2.92
CA THR A 62 7.38 -12.30 2.96
C THR A 62 7.92 -11.99 4.35
N SER A 63 7.05 -11.69 5.32
CA SER A 63 7.40 -11.20 6.65
C SER A 63 8.31 -9.96 6.63
N SER A 64 8.30 -9.20 5.53
CA SER A 64 9.19 -8.07 5.29
C SER A 64 8.43 -6.89 4.69
N VAL A 65 8.81 -5.67 5.05
CA VAL A 65 8.24 -4.44 4.46
C VAL A 65 8.96 -4.05 3.16
N TYR A 66 10.20 -4.48 2.98
CA TYR A 66 11.02 -4.08 1.83
C TYR A 66 10.43 -4.51 0.47
N PRO A 67 9.86 -5.72 0.31
CA PRO A 67 9.19 -6.08 -0.95
C PRO A 67 8.01 -5.16 -1.27
N GLY A 68 7.23 -4.76 -0.26
CA GLY A 68 6.14 -3.80 -0.41
C GLY A 68 6.65 -2.41 -0.78
N MET A 69 7.73 -1.94 -0.14
CA MET A 69 8.37 -0.66 -0.46
C MET A 69 8.86 -0.60 -1.91
N LEU A 70 9.47 -1.68 -2.39
CA LEU A 70 9.92 -1.77 -3.79
C LEU A 70 8.72 -1.75 -4.74
N LEU A 71 7.72 -2.61 -4.52
CA LEU A 71 6.52 -2.65 -5.34
C LEU A 71 5.81 -1.29 -5.41
N HIS A 72 5.63 -0.64 -4.26
CA HIS A 72 4.97 0.65 -4.15
C HIS A 72 5.81 1.79 -4.74
N GLY A 73 7.12 1.80 -4.47
CA GLY A 73 8.04 2.74 -5.11
C GLY A 73 8.02 2.62 -6.63
N THR A 74 8.03 1.39 -7.17
CA THR A 74 7.94 1.14 -8.62
C THR A 74 6.59 1.55 -9.18
N PHE A 75 5.48 1.24 -8.51
CA PHE A 75 4.15 1.66 -8.95
C PHE A 75 4.05 3.18 -9.09
N ASN A 76 4.48 3.93 -8.07
CA ASN A 76 4.48 5.39 -8.10
C ASN A 76 5.46 5.94 -9.15
N GLY A 77 6.62 5.31 -9.32
CA GLY A 77 7.59 5.68 -10.35
C GLY A 77 7.04 5.52 -11.77
N VAL A 78 6.38 4.40 -12.05
CA VAL A 78 5.73 4.15 -13.35
C VAL A 78 4.58 5.13 -13.58
N ALA A 79 3.74 5.38 -12.57
CA ALA A 79 2.64 6.34 -12.66
C ALA A 79 3.14 7.76 -12.94
N LEU A 80 4.23 8.18 -12.28
CA LEU A 80 4.86 9.47 -12.53
C LEU A 80 5.46 9.55 -13.93
N LEU A 81 6.15 8.51 -14.41
CA LEU A 81 6.69 8.49 -15.76
C LEU A 81 5.58 8.56 -16.81
N ALA A 82 4.50 7.78 -16.62
CA ALA A 82 3.35 7.80 -17.51
C ALA A 82 2.66 9.17 -17.53
N SER A 83 2.50 9.82 -16.37
CA SER A 83 1.87 11.15 -16.32
C SER A 83 2.68 12.20 -17.06
N VAL A 84 4.01 12.15 -17.00
CA VAL A 84 4.89 13.04 -17.77
C VAL A 84 4.81 12.75 -19.26
N LEU A 85 4.82 11.48 -19.68
CA LEU A 85 4.81 11.11 -21.10
C LEU A 85 3.47 11.37 -21.80
N VAL A 86 2.35 11.30 -21.09
CA VAL A 86 1.00 11.50 -21.65
C VAL A 86 0.56 12.97 -21.58
N ALA A 87 1.16 13.77 -20.69
CA ALA A 87 0.89 15.21 -20.60
C ALA A 87 1.61 16.04 -21.68
N HIS A 88 2.37 15.39 -22.56
CA HIS A 88 3.02 15.94 -23.76
C HIS A 88 2.45 15.28 -25.01
#